data_AF-A0A7C6UPU4-F1
#
_entry.id   AF-A0A7C6UPU4-F1
#
_cell.length_a   1.000
_cell.length_b   1.000
_cell.length_c   1.000
_cell.angle_alpha   90.00
_cell.angle_beta   90.00
_cell.angle_gamma   90.00
#
_symmetry.space_group_name_H-M   'P 1'
#
loop_
_entity.id
_entity.type
_entity.pdbx_description
1 polymer ?
#
loop_
_entity_poly.entity_id
_entity_poly.type
_entity_poly.pdbx_seq_one_letter_code
_entity_poly.pdbx_strand_id
1 'polypeptide(L)'
;MHSIAFEFENEQDMLQTAEELWEKHGVTGELEMFPTASGKFRLHVYAEKQIKESVLEKIAGKRIHAKGSYGTAVPREKSGDEA
;
A
#
# COMPACT_ATOMS: atom_id res chain seq x y z
N MET A 1 -3.91 -13.08 9.67
CA MET A 1 -3.56 -11.74 9.15
C MET A 1 -4.03 -11.62 7.72
N HIS A 2 -4.77 -10.55 7.41
CA HIS A 2 -5.25 -10.27 6.07
C HIS A 2 -4.34 -9.23 5.44
N SER A 3 -3.55 -9.62 4.44
CA SER A 3 -2.65 -8.72 3.72
C SER A 3 -3.23 -8.40 2.35
N ILE A 4 -3.34 -7.11 2.02
CA ILE A 4 -3.82 -6.62 0.72
C ILE A 4 -2.83 -5.58 0.24
N ALA A 5 -2.53 -5.57 -1.06
CA ALA A 5 -1.65 -4.57 -1.65
C ALA A 5 -2.38 -3.81 -2.75
N PHE A 6 -2.08 -2.52 -2.86
CA PHE A 6 -2.59 -1.61 -3.87
C PHE A 6 -1.44 -0.89 -4.56
N GLU A 7 -1.59 -0.65 -5.86
CA GLU A 7 -0.68 0.13 -6.66
C GLU A 7 -1.38 1.39 -7.17
N PHE A 8 -0.73 2.53 -7.01
CA PHE A 8 -1.19 3.85 -7.38
C PHE A 8 -0.20 4.50 -8.34
N GLU A 9 -0.69 5.35 -9.23
CA GLU A 9 0.15 6.14 -10.12
C GLU A 9 0.72 7.38 -9.40
N ASN A 10 -0.05 7.96 -8.46
CA ASN A 10 0.36 9.13 -7.68
C ASN A 10 0.49 8.82 -6.19
N GLU A 11 1.41 9.51 -5.52
CA GLU A 11 1.59 9.42 -4.06
C GLU A 11 0.37 9.93 -3.31
N GLN A 12 -0.28 10.98 -3.81
CA GLN A 12 -1.45 11.58 -3.15
C GLN A 12 -2.64 10.62 -3.06
N ASP A 13 -2.92 9.87 -4.14
CA ASP A 13 -3.98 8.86 -4.16
C ASP A 13 -3.71 7.74 -3.13
N MET A 14 -2.43 7.35 -2.99
CA MET A 14 -2.00 6.37 -2.00
C MET A 14 -2.22 6.88 -0.57
N LEU A 15 -1.79 8.11 -0.27
CA LEU A 15 -1.91 8.73 1.05
C LEU A 15 -3.37 8.91 1.44
N GLN A 16 -4.20 9.43 0.53
CA GLN A 16 -5.63 9.58 0.77
C GLN A 16 -6.29 8.23 1.04
N THR A 17 -5.94 7.19 0.27
CA THR A 17 -6.48 5.85 0.52
C THR A 17 -6.08 5.31 1.90
N ALA A 18 -4.81 5.49 2.31
CA ALA A 18 -4.34 5.06 3.62
C ALA A 18 -5.10 5.76 4.76
N GLU A 19 -5.34 7.06 4.63
CA GLU A 19 -6.15 7.85 5.56
C GLU A 19 -7.60 7.35 5.60
N GLU A 20 -8.24 7.13 4.44
CA GLU A 20 -9.61 6.61 4.38
C GLU A 20 -9.74 5.21 5.00
N LEU A 21 -8.74 4.35 4.80
CA LEU A 21 -8.69 3.03 5.42
C LEU A 21 -8.67 3.15 6.96
N TRP A 22 -7.89 4.08 7.51
CA TRP A 22 -7.83 4.30 8.95
C TRP A 22 -9.07 5.01 9.49
N GLU A 23 -9.40 6.18 8.96
CA GLU A 23 -10.42 7.08 9.52
C GLU A 23 -11.84 6.66 9.14
N LYS A 24 -12.10 6.35 7.87
CA LYS A 24 -13.45 6.00 7.41
C LYS A 24 -13.79 4.54 7.64
N HIS A 25 -12.82 3.66 7.46
CA HIS A 25 -13.06 2.21 7.48
C HIS A 25 -12.59 1.53 8.76
N GLY A 26 -11.87 2.23 9.63
CA GLY A 26 -11.42 1.70 10.92
C GLY A 26 -10.54 0.47 10.76
N VAL A 27 -9.75 0.41 9.68
CA VAL A 27 -8.81 -0.68 9.45
C VAL A 27 -7.72 -0.59 10.52
N THR A 28 -7.57 -1.66 11.31
CA THR A 28 -6.54 -1.77 12.34
C THR A 28 -5.42 -2.69 11.86
N GLY A 29 -4.18 -2.25 12.02
CA GLY A 29 -3.00 -2.98 11.59
C GLY A 29 -1.86 -2.07 11.11
N GLU A 30 -1.03 -2.60 10.21
CA GLU A 30 0.14 -1.92 9.67
C GLU A 30 -0.08 -1.55 8.19
N LEU A 31 0.36 -0.36 7.82
CA LEU A 31 0.29 0.19 6.47
C LEU A 31 1.71 0.53 6.01
N GLU A 32 2.23 -0.21 5.05
CA GLU A 32 3.54 0.05 4.44
C GLU A 32 3.37 0.76 3.10
N MET A 33 4.01 1.91 2.97
CA MET A 33 3.96 2.74 1.76
C MET A 33 5.35 2.87 1.18
N PHE A 34 5.50 2.51 -0.09
CA PHE A 34 6.79 2.62 -0.76
C PHE A 34 6.66 2.93 -2.25
N PRO A 35 7.56 3.78 -2.78
CA PRO A 35 7.69 3.97 -4.22
C PRO A 35 8.31 2.71 -4.83
N THR A 36 7.90 2.40 -6.06
CA THR A 36 8.40 1.28 -6.87
C THR A 36 9.39 1.79 -7.91
N ALA A 37 10.27 0.91 -8.40
CA ALA A 37 11.25 1.25 -9.43
C ALA A 37 10.63 1.75 -10.75
N SER A 38 9.36 1.41 -11.00
CA SER A 38 8.61 1.87 -12.18
C SER A 38 8.00 3.27 -12.02
N GLY A 39 8.28 3.98 -10.92
CA GLY A 39 7.74 5.31 -10.66
C GLY A 39 6.30 5.32 -10.11
N LYS A 40 5.77 4.15 -9.75
CA LYS A 40 4.46 3.99 -9.11
C LYS A 40 4.58 3.88 -7.60
N PHE A 41 3.48 4.03 -6.89
CA PHE A 41 3.42 3.93 -5.44
C PHE A 41 2.68 2.67 -5.01
N ARG A 42 3.18 1.98 -4.00
CA ARG A 42 2.58 0.75 -3.51
C ARG A 42 2.23 0.90 -2.03
N LEU A 43 0.99 0.55 -1.71
CA LEU A 43 0.46 0.47 -0.35
C LEU A 43 0.23 -0.99 0.00
N HIS A 44 0.94 -1.48 1.00
CA HIS A 44 0.68 -2.77 1.61
C HIS A 44 -0.10 -2.56 2.90
N VAL A 45 -1.23 -3.23 3.01
CA VAL A 45 -2.14 -3.17 4.14
C VAL A 45 -2.13 -4.52 4.84
N TYR A 46 -1.59 -4.55 6.05
CA TYR A 46 -1.59 -5.71 6.94
C TYR A 46 -2.65 -5.50 8.01
N ALA A 47 -3.89 -5.86 7.68
CA ALA A 47 -5.00 -5.72 8.59
C ALA A 47 -5.12 -6.94 9.53
N GLU A 48 -5.42 -6.67 10.79
CA GLU A 48 -5.75 -7.72 11.76
C GLU A 48 -7.07 -8.40 11.39
N LYS A 49 -8.01 -7.62 10.86
CA LYS A 49 -9.34 -8.06 10.42
C LYS A 49 -9.47 -8.03 8.90
N GLN A 50 -10.37 -8.84 8.39
CA GLN A 50 -10.69 -8.82 6.96
C GLN A 50 -11.32 -7.48 6.56
N ILE A 51 -10.72 -6.81 5.58
CA ILE A 51 -11.29 -5.61 4.98
C ILE A 51 -12.46 -6.04 4.08
N LYS A 52 -13.59 -5.32 4.18
CA LYS A 52 -14.79 -5.61 3.39
C LYS A 52 -14.54 -5.36 1.91
N GLU A 53 -15.07 -6.23 1.06
CA GLU A 53 -14.90 -6.11 -0.39
C GLU A 53 -15.41 -4.78 -0.95
N SER A 54 -16.55 -4.28 -0.45
CA SER A 54 -17.10 -2.97 -0.81
C SER A 54 -16.21 -1.77 -0.47
N VAL A 55 -15.23 -1.93 0.42
CA VAL A 55 -14.20 -0.91 0.68
C VAL A 55 -13.11 -1.04 -0.38
N LEU A 56 -12.65 -2.26 -0.65
CA LEU A 56 -11.62 -2.54 -1.65
C LEU A 56 -12.03 -2.07 -3.06
N GLU A 57 -13.31 -2.17 -3.40
CA GLU A 57 -13.86 -1.72 -4.69
C GLU A 57 -13.96 -0.20 -4.83
N LYS A 58 -13.94 0.55 -3.72
CA LYS A 58 -14.01 2.02 -3.73
C LYS A 58 -12.64 2.68 -3.81
N ILE A 59 -11.58 1.92 -3.61
CA ILE A 59 -10.21 2.41 -3.64
C ILE A 59 -9.82 2.68 -5.10
N ALA A 60 -9.33 3.89 -5.36
CA ALA A 60 -8.87 4.30 -6.70
C ALA A 60 -7.61 3.54 -7.16
N GLY A 61 -6.93 2.85 -6.25
CA GLY A 61 -5.74 2.05 -6.52
C GLY A 61 -6.04 0.68 -7.12
N LYS A 62 -5.09 0.19 -7.93
CA LYS A 62 -5.17 -1.15 -8.50
C LYS A 62 -4.82 -2.19 -7.44
N ARG A 63 -5.77 -3.06 -7.08
CA ARG A 63 -5.50 -4.19 -6.19
C ARG A 63 -4.50 -5.15 -6.85
N ILE A 64 -3.43 -5.46 -6.14
CA ILE A 64 -2.39 -6.40 -6.57
C ILE A 64 -2.22 -7.50 -5.51
N HIS A 65 -1.74 -8.67 -5.95
CA HIS A 65 -1.39 -9.72 -5.01
C HIS A 65 -0.06 -9.38 -4.33
N ALA A 66 -0.08 -9.28 -2.99
CA ALA A 66 1.13 -9.16 -2.18
C ALA A 66 2.09 -10.38 -2.34
N LYS A 67 1.57 -11.53 -2.82
CA LYS A 67 2.36 -12.70 -3.21
C LYS A 67 2.25 -12.96 -4.70
N GLY A 68 3.15 -12.38 -5.47
CA GLY A 68 3.30 -12.72 -6.88
C GLY A 68 4.19 -11.72 -7.57
N SER A 69 5.48 -12.04 -7.67
CA SER A 69 6.51 -11.58 -8.60
C SER A 69 6.19 -10.42 -9.57
N TYR A 70 5.70 -9.28 -9.08
CA TYR A 70 5.49 -8.06 -9.87
C TYR A 70 6.43 -6.98 -9.38
N GLY A 71 7.64 -7.01 -9.95
CA GLY A 71 8.67 -6.00 -9.85
C GLY A 71 9.25 -5.90 -8.45
N THR A 72 10.53 -6.25 -8.32
CA THR A 72 11.36 -6.05 -7.14
C THR A 72 10.98 -4.72 -6.47
N ALA A 73 10.33 -4.79 -5.30
CA ALA A 73 10.20 -3.62 -4.44
C ALA A 73 11.64 -3.21 -4.15
N VAL A 74 12.08 -2.11 -4.75
CA VAL A 74 13.40 -1.57 -4.41
C VAL A 74 13.29 -1.15 -2.96
N PRO A 75 14.02 -1.78 -2.03
CA PRO A 75 14.13 -1.20 -0.71
C PRO A 75 14.62 0.22 -0.93
N ARG A 76 13.87 1.20 -0.41
CA ARG A 76 14.32 2.59 -0.37
C ARG A 76 15.55 2.55 0.54
N GLU A 77 16.73 2.40 -0.06
CA GLU A 77 17.99 2.52 0.66
C GLU A 77 17.93 3.87 1.35
N LYS A 78 17.88 3.86 2.68
CA LYS A 78 18.18 5.05 3.47
C LYS A 78 19.58 5.45 3.03
N SER A 79 19.70 6.55 2.30
CA SER A 79 20.96 7.27 2.16
C SER A 79 21.36 7.74 3.55
N GLY A 80 22.12 6.89 4.24
CA GLY A 80 22.85 7.20 5.45
C GLY A 80 24.33 7.02 5.14
N ASP A 81 24.96 8.16 4.87
CA ASP A 81 26.35 8.53 5.22
C ASP A 81 27.42 7.42 5.27
N GLU A 82 28.37 7.46 4.33
CA GLU A 82 29.78 7.24 4.65
C GLU A 82 30.68 7.82 3.52
N ALA A 83 31.32 8.96 3.79
CA ALA A 83 32.63 9.36 3.28
C ALA A 83 33.21 10.54 4.09
#